data_AF-A0A967WS51-F1
#
_entry.id   AF-A0A967WS51-F1
#
_cell.length_a   1.000
_cell.length_b   1.000
_cell.length_c   1.000
_cell.angle_alpha   90.00
_cell.angle_beta   90.00
_cell.angle_gamma   90.00
#
_symmetry.space_group_name_H-M   'P 1'
#
loop_
_entity.id
_entity.type
_entity.pdbx_description
1 polymer ?
#
loop_
_entity_poly.entity_id
_entity_poly.type
_entity_poly.pdbx_seq_one_letter_code
_entity_poly.pdbx_strand_id
1 'polypeptide(L)'
;MQVADTLFSEMNSPENIEARRWIYTQLPDDPKSGIGSLTPEGQKYVKQTLNSLDRVAFLTQANWIPEKTIMPWMNPMIVKSWEKLGPWVKYERLRRTNEPDYYESAIELAERCIAWRKEKLHYTGTEWIDDAL
;
A
#
# COMPACT_ATOMS: atom_id res chain seq x y z
N MET A 1 -14.85 17.77 0.80
CA MET A 1 -14.11 17.90 -0.47
C MET A 1 -12.64 18.17 -0.21
N GLN A 2 -12.29 19.23 0.55
CA GLN A 2 -10.90 19.56 0.92
C GLN A 2 -10.07 18.39 1.49
N VAL A 3 -10.63 17.55 2.37
CA VAL A 3 -9.91 16.39 2.93
C VAL A 3 -9.53 15.36 1.85
N ALA A 4 -10.41 15.14 0.87
CA ALA A 4 -10.13 14.24 -0.26
C ALA A 4 -9.10 14.84 -1.22
N ASP A 5 -9.16 16.15 -1.47
CA ASP A 5 -8.19 16.85 -2.32
C ASP A 5 -6.78 16.87 -1.68
N THR A 6 -6.70 17.06 -0.36
CA THR A 6 -5.46 16.95 0.40
C THR A 6 -4.89 15.54 0.33
N LEU A 7 -5.74 14.52 0.55
CA LEU A 7 -5.31 13.13 0.40
C LEU A 7 -4.82 12.86 -1.02
N PHE A 8 -5.56 13.30 -2.04
CA PHE A 8 -5.16 13.15 -3.44
C PHE A 8 -3.78 13.79 -3.69
N SER A 9 -3.58 15.02 -3.24
CA SER A 9 -2.32 15.75 -3.43
C SER A 9 -1.16 15.07 -2.72
N GLU A 10 -1.37 14.60 -1.49
CA GLU A 10 -0.35 13.92 -0.71
C GLU A 10 0.02 12.56 -1.32
N MET A 11 -0.96 11.74 -1.70
CA MET A 11 -0.70 10.43 -2.29
C MET A 11 0.03 10.55 -3.63
N ASN A 12 -0.14 11.66 -4.35
CA ASN A 12 0.54 11.97 -5.59
C ASN A 12 1.74 12.92 -5.42
N SER A 13 2.23 13.13 -4.20
CA SER A 13 3.45 13.91 -3.99
C SER A 13 4.66 13.18 -4.60
N PRO A 14 5.70 13.90 -5.06
CA PRO A 14 6.91 13.29 -5.60
C PRO A 14 7.52 12.23 -4.68
N GLU A 15 7.51 12.48 -3.38
CA GLU A 15 8.09 11.58 -2.38
C GLU A 15 7.28 10.28 -2.26
N ASN A 16 5.95 10.37 -2.29
CA ASN A 16 5.10 9.18 -2.20
C ASN A 16 5.08 8.39 -3.51
N ILE A 17 5.22 9.06 -4.65
CA ILE A 17 5.42 8.41 -5.95
C ILE A 17 6.75 7.65 -5.97
N GLU A 18 7.84 8.30 -5.54
CA GLU A 18 9.17 7.69 -5.49
C GLU A 18 9.20 6.49 -4.54
N ALA A 19 8.60 6.62 -3.35
CA ALA A 19 8.52 5.52 -2.39
C ALA A 19 7.85 4.28 -3.02
N ARG A 20 6.70 4.46 -3.68
CA ARG A 20 6.00 3.37 -4.35
C ARG A 20 6.79 2.81 -5.54
N ARG A 21 7.45 3.67 -6.33
CA ARG A 21 8.32 3.23 -7.42
C ARG A 21 9.45 2.35 -6.90
N TRP A 22 10.06 2.71 -5.79
CA TRP A 22 11.08 1.89 -5.13
C TRP A 22 10.50 0.54 -4.69
N ILE A 23 9.31 0.52 -4.10
CA ILE A 23 8.61 -0.75 -3.77
C ILE A 23 8.44 -1.64 -5.01
N TYR A 24 8.06 -1.06 -6.15
CA TYR A 24 7.77 -1.83 -7.36
C TYR A 24 9.02 -2.41 -8.02
N THR A 25 10.14 -1.71 -7.91
CA THR A 25 11.36 -1.97 -8.71
C THR A 25 12.50 -2.56 -7.91
N GLN A 26 12.55 -2.31 -6.59
CA GLN A 26 13.71 -2.63 -5.75
C GLN A 26 13.39 -3.46 -4.52
N LEU A 27 12.13 -3.53 -4.06
CA LEU A 27 11.79 -4.37 -2.92
C LEU A 27 11.98 -5.86 -3.29
N PRO A 28 12.81 -6.63 -2.56
CA PRO A 28 12.99 -8.05 -2.84
C PRO A 28 11.68 -8.82 -2.69
N ASP A 29 11.45 -9.81 -3.56
CA ASP A 29 10.21 -10.59 -3.54
C ASP A 29 10.07 -11.50 -2.31
N ASP A 30 11.19 -12.00 -1.76
CA ASP A 30 11.20 -12.81 -0.53
C ASP A 30 11.60 -11.96 0.70
N PRO A 31 10.67 -11.70 1.64
CA PRO A 31 10.97 -10.96 2.85
C PRO A 31 12.02 -11.62 3.75
N LYS A 32 12.04 -12.97 3.78
CA LYS A 32 12.89 -13.72 4.71
C LYS A 32 14.37 -13.55 4.37
N SER A 33 14.72 -13.61 3.08
CA SER A 33 16.07 -13.35 2.61
C SER A 33 16.35 -11.86 2.41
N GLY A 34 15.34 -11.06 2.07
CA GLY A 34 15.49 -9.65 1.74
C GLY A 34 15.64 -8.71 2.94
N ILE A 35 15.14 -9.06 4.13
CA ILE A 35 15.11 -8.09 5.24
C ILE A 35 16.50 -7.65 5.71
N GLY A 36 17.49 -8.53 5.62
CA GLY A 36 18.88 -8.21 5.95
C GLY A 36 19.58 -7.33 4.91
N SER A 37 19.04 -7.24 3.69
CA SER A 37 19.60 -6.45 2.60
C SER A 37 18.93 -5.09 2.39
N LEU A 38 17.86 -4.77 3.13
CA LEU A 38 17.21 -3.47 3.05
C LEU A 38 18.14 -2.36 3.54
N THR A 39 18.52 -1.49 2.62
CA THR A 39 19.23 -0.25 2.94
C THR A 39 18.34 0.66 3.80
N PRO A 40 18.91 1.63 4.55
CA PRO A 40 18.13 2.62 5.29
C PRO A 40 17.11 3.37 4.43
N GLU A 41 17.46 3.61 3.16
CA GLU A 41 16.58 4.21 2.17
C GLU A 41 15.41 3.29 1.79
N GLY A 42 15.66 2.01 1.54
CA GLY A 42 14.60 1.02 1.30
C GLY A 42 13.64 0.91 2.49
N GLN A 43 14.16 0.90 3.71
CA GLN A 43 13.34 0.90 4.93
C GLN A 43 12.47 2.16 5.03
N LYS A 44 13.02 3.33 4.68
CA LYS A 44 12.27 4.59 4.61
C LYS A 44 11.11 4.48 3.61
N TYR A 45 11.35 3.98 2.40
CA TYR A 45 10.32 3.87 1.37
C TYR A 45 9.23 2.84 1.72
N VAL A 46 9.60 1.72 2.34
CA VAL A 46 8.64 0.75 2.91
C VAL A 46 7.75 1.43 3.94
N LYS A 47 8.35 2.10 4.94
CA LYS A 47 7.60 2.78 5.98
C LYS A 47 6.70 3.88 5.43
N GLN A 48 7.20 4.67 4.49
CA GLN A 48 6.45 5.76 3.88
C GLN A 48 5.25 5.24 3.08
N THR A 49 5.42 4.14 2.34
CA THR A 49 4.30 3.52 1.61
C THR A 49 3.27 2.94 2.57
N LEU A 50 3.69 2.25 3.64
CA LEU A 50 2.77 1.73 4.66
C LEU A 50 1.99 2.85 5.37
N ASN A 51 2.67 3.91 5.80
CA ASN A 51 2.02 5.09 6.39
C ASN A 51 0.99 5.71 5.45
N SER A 52 1.27 5.72 4.14
CA SER A 52 0.32 6.22 3.14
C SER A 52 -0.93 5.33 3.07
N LEU A 53 -0.78 4.01 3.16
CA LEU A 53 -1.90 3.07 3.22
C LEU A 53 -2.70 3.23 4.52
N ASP A 54 -2.03 3.30 5.66
CA ASP A 54 -2.68 3.50 6.97
C ASP A 54 -3.47 4.81 7.01
N ARG A 55 -2.94 5.87 6.40
CA ARG A 55 -3.66 7.15 6.32
C ARG A 55 -4.95 7.05 5.51
N VAL A 56 -4.92 6.33 4.38
CA VAL A 56 -6.13 6.07 3.59
C VAL A 56 -7.12 5.20 4.38
N ALA A 57 -6.62 4.17 5.08
CA ALA A 57 -7.44 3.30 5.91
C ALA A 57 -8.14 4.12 7.00
N PHE A 58 -7.39 4.92 7.76
CA PHE A 58 -7.89 5.81 8.80
C PHE A 58 -9.00 6.75 8.28
N LEU A 59 -8.74 7.46 7.18
CA LEU A 59 -9.70 8.43 6.64
C LEU A 59 -10.98 7.78 6.10
N THR A 60 -10.89 6.53 5.61
CA THR A 60 -12.05 5.81 5.07
C THR A 60 -12.83 5.07 6.16
N GLN A 61 -12.17 4.39 7.09
CA GLN A 61 -12.80 3.67 8.21
C GLN A 61 -13.52 4.63 9.16
N ALA A 62 -12.95 5.82 9.40
CA ALA A 62 -13.62 6.86 10.18
C ALA A 62 -14.79 7.53 9.44
N ASN A 63 -15.05 7.14 8.18
CA ASN A 63 -16.04 7.75 7.29
C ASN A 63 -15.84 9.27 7.09
N TRP A 64 -14.60 9.76 7.26
CA TRP A 64 -14.23 11.15 6.93
C TRP A 64 -14.23 11.36 5.42
N ILE A 65 -13.86 10.32 4.68
CA ILE A 65 -14.06 10.23 3.24
C ILE A 65 -14.85 8.96 2.93
N PRO A 66 -16.01 9.06 2.27
CA PRO A 66 -16.75 7.87 1.85
C PRO A 66 -15.89 7.02 0.91
N GLU A 67 -15.82 5.72 1.17
CA GLU A 67 -15.00 4.77 0.42
C GLU A 67 -15.28 4.80 -1.10
N LYS A 68 -16.55 4.98 -1.49
CA LYS A 68 -16.97 5.18 -2.89
C LYS A 68 -16.29 6.35 -3.61
N THR A 69 -15.75 7.31 -2.85
CA THR A 69 -14.99 8.47 -3.37
C THR A 69 -13.55 8.09 -3.66
N ILE A 70 -12.96 7.19 -2.86
CA ILE A 70 -11.55 6.80 -2.91
C ILE A 70 -11.34 5.64 -3.88
N MET A 71 -12.20 4.63 -3.78
CA MET A 71 -12.03 3.37 -4.50
C MET A 71 -11.85 3.54 -6.01
N PRO A 72 -12.61 4.35 -6.75
CA PRO A 72 -12.46 4.44 -8.20
C PRO A 72 -11.07 4.84 -8.71
N TRP A 73 -10.31 5.63 -7.95
CA TRP A 73 -9.02 6.17 -8.42
C TRP A 73 -7.80 5.73 -7.60
N MET A 74 -7.96 5.39 -6.31
CA MET A 74 -6.84 4.93 -5.47
C MET A 74 -6.60 3.43 -5.53
N ASN A 75 -7.61 2.63 -5.90
CA ASN A 75 -7.49 1.19 -5.89
C ASN A 75 -6.26 0.65 -6.66
N PRO A 76 -5.84 1.18 -7.83
CA PRO A 76 -4.74 0.58 -8.58
C PRO A 76 -3.42 0.72 -7.83
N MET A 77 -3.14 1.90 -7.26
CA MET A 77 -1.91 2.13 -6.52
C MET A 77 -1.87 1.37 -5.20
N ILE A 78 -3.01 1.22 -4.51
CA ILE A 78 -3.09 0.45 -3.26
C ILE A 78 -2.81 -1.02 -3.55
N VAL A 79 -3.53 -1.61 -4.50
CA VAL A 79 -3.40 -3.04 -4.81
C VAL A 79 -2.01 -3.37 -5.35
N LYS A 80 -1.48 -2.55 -6.28
CA LYS A 80 -0.13 -2.77 -6.81
C LYS A 80 0.95 -2.69 -5.73
N SER A 81 0.85 -1.73 -4.82
CA SER A 81 1.76 -1.64 -3.66
C SER A 81 1.61 -2.80 -2.71
N TRP A 82 0.38 -3.23 -2.47
CA TRP A 82 0.09 -4.34 -1.57
C TRP A 82 0.58 -5.68 -2.10
N GLU A 83 0.58 -5.91 -3.41
CA GLU A 83 1.09 -7.18 -3.95
C GLU A 83 2.57 -7.39 -3.65
N LYS A 84 3.37 -6.32 -3.61
CA LYS A 84 4.78 -6.38 -3.18
C LYS A 84 4.95 -6.31 -1.66
N LEU A 85 4.20 -5.43 -0.98
CA LEU A 85 4.35 -5.20 0.47
C LEU A 85 3.64 -6.23 1.35
N GLY A 86 2.56 -6.83 0.88
CA GLY A 86 1.74 -7.77 1.65
C GLY A 86 2.53 -8.95 2.22
N PRO A 87 3.40 -9.62 1.44
CA PRO A 87 4.31 -10.64 1.96
C PRO A 87 5.22 -10.12 3.09
N TRP A 88 5.78 -8.93 2.93
CA TRP A 88 6.65 -8.30 3.93
C TRP A 88 5.92 -7.95 5.21
N VAL A 89 4.71 -7.39 5.09
CA VAL A 89 3.83 -7.09 6.22
C VAL A 89 3.47 -8.36 6.98
N LYS A 90 3.08 -9.43 6.28
CA LYS A 90 2.78 -10.73 6.90
C LYS A 90 4.00 -11.30 7.63
N TYR A 91 5.18 -11.23 7.02
CA TYR A 91 6.42 -11.67 7.64
C TYR A 91 6.77 -10.88 8.90
N GLU A 92 6.69 -9.54 8.85
CA GLU A 92 6.96 -8.68 10.00
C GLU A 92 5.92 -8.84 11.11
N ARG A 93 4.63 -9.03 10.77
CA ARG A 93 3.58 -9.31 11.76
C ARG A 93 3.87 -10.57 12.58
N LEU A 94 4.38 -11.63 11.94
CA LEU A 94 4.78 -12.85 12.64
C LEU A 94 5.96 -12.63 13.60
N ARG A 95 6.81 -11.63 13.34
CA ARG A 95 7.94 -11.25 14.20
C ARG A 95 7.55 -10.30 15.32
N ARG A 96 6.47 -9.53 15.15
CA ARG A 96 5.92 -8.60 16.15
C ARG A 96 4.93 -9.31 17.06
N THR A 97 5.44 -10.13 17.96
CA THR A 97 4.60 -10.93 18.88
C THR A 97 3.72 -10.11 19.82
N ASN A 98 4.07 -8.84 20.07
CA ASN A 98 3.39 -7.99 21.05
C ASN A 98 2.50 -6.91 20.42
N GLU A 99 2.44 -6.81 19.08
CA GLU A 99 1.69 -5.78 18.36
C GLU A 99 0.94 -6.41 17.16
N PRO A 100 0.02 -7.38 17.40
CA PRO A 100 -0.62 -8.15 16.34
C PRO A 100 -1.53 -7.32 15.42
N ASP A 101 -1.92 -6.13 15.88
CA ASP A 101 -2.81 -5.14 15.26
C ASP A 101 -2.04 -4.10 14.42
N TYR A 102 -0.71 -4.01 14.55
CA TYR A 102 0.11 -2.93 13.99
C TYR A 102 -0.09 -2.68 12.48
N TYR A 103 -0.41 -3.71 11.71
CA TYR A 103 -0.62 -3.63 10.26
C TYR A 103 -2.07 -3.89 9.82
N GLU A 104 -3.00 -4.04 10.76
CA GLU A 104 -4.37 -4.47 10.47
C GLU A 104 -5.10 -3.51 9.52
N SER A 105 -4.94 -2.20 9.74
CA SER A 105 -5.57 -1.17 8.90
C SER A 105 -5.11 -1.24 7.43
N ALA A 106 -3.80 -1.37 7.19
CA ALA A 106 -3.26 -1.53 5.84
C ALA A 106 -3.74 -2.85 5.17
N ILE A 107 -3.80 -3.95 5.93
CA ILE A 107 -4.30 -5.24 5.44
C ILE A 107 -5.76 -5.10 4.99
N GLU A 108 -6.63 -4.61 5.87
CA GLU A 108 -8.05 -4.46 5.58
C GLU A 108 -8.31 -3.53 4.39
N LEU A 109 -7.59 -2.40 4.30
CA LEU A 109 -7.71 -1.48 3.17
C LEU A 109 -7.37 -2.19 1.86
N ALA A 110 -6.27 -2.93 1.82
CA ALA A 110 -5.84 -3.61 0.62
C ALA A 110 -6.83 -4.72 0.21
N GLU A 111 -7.33 -5.49 1.16
CA GLU A 111 -8.34 -6.53 0.92
C GLU A 111 -9.64 -5.93 0.36
N ARG A 112 -10.11 -4.81 0.91
CA ARG A 112 -11.27 -4.07 0.37
C ARG A 112 -11.01 -3.56 -1.04
N CYS A 113 -9.83 -3.00 -1.32
CA CYS A 113 -9.47 -2.57 -2.67
C CYS A 113 -9.44 -3.74 -3.68
N ILE A 114 -8.88 -4.89 -3.28
CA ILE A 114 -8.85 -6.10 -4.10
C ILE A 114 -10.27 -6.61 -4.36
N ALA A 115 -11.11 -6.66 -3.34
CA ALA A 115 -12.50 -7.08 -3.46
C ALA A 115 -13.27 -6.16 -4.42
N TRP A 116 -13.13 -4.84 -4.25
CA TRP A 116 -13.74 -3.85 -5.13
C TRP A 116 -13.29 -4.02 -6.59
N ARG A 117 -11.99 -4.24 -6.83
CA ARG A 117 -11.45 -4.48 -8.18
C ARG A 117 -11.97 -5.78 -8.79
N LYS A 118 -12.09 -6.85 -8.00
CA LYS A 118 -12.68 -8.12 -8.47
C LYS A 118 -14.14 -7.94 -8.89
N GLU A 119 -14.91 -7.21 -8.08
CA GLU A 119 -16.33 -6.95 -8.35
C GLU A 119 -16.55 -6.03 -9.55
N LYS A 120 -15.81 -4.91 -9.63
CA LYS A 120 -16.06 -3.84 -10.61
C LYS A 120 -15.26 -3.95 -11.89
N LEU A 121 -14.06 -4.55 -11.84
CA LEU A 121 -13.09 -4.54 -12.94
C LEU A 121 -12.64 -5.95 -13.35
N HIS A 122 -13.25 -7.01 -12.81
CA HIS A 122 -12.88 -8.40 -13.08
C HIS A 122 -11.39 -8.71 -12.86
N TYR A 123 -10.81 -8.10 -11.82
CA TYR A 123 -9.38 -8.17 -11.55
C TYR A 123 -8.88 -9.59 -11.23
N THR A 124 -7.86 -10.03 -11.97
CA THR A 124 -7.21 -11.36 -11.81
C THR A 124 -5.79 -11.29 -11.25
N GLY A 125 -5.20 -10.09 -11.14
CA GLY A 125 -3.83 -9.86 -10.67
C GLY A 125 -3.19 -8.66 -11.38
N THR A 126 -2.08 -8.13 -10.85
CA THR A 126 -1.32 -7.08 -11.55
C THR A 126 -0.41 -7.72 -12.58
N GLU A 127 -0.49 -7.20 -13.80
CA GLU A 127 0.55 -7.44 -14.81
C GLU A 127 1.74 -6.53 -14.52
N TRP A 128 2.89 -7.14 -14.24
CA TRP A 128 4.13 -6.42 -14.00
C TRP A 128 4.85 -6.23 -15.32
N ILE A 129 5.02 -4.96 -15.71
CA ILE A 129 5.71 -4.56 -16.92
C ILE A 129 7.04 -3.94 -16.48
N ASP A 130 8.13 -4.50 -16.98
CA ASP A 130 9.46 -3.91 -16.82
C ASP A 130 9.47 -2.52 -17.47
N ASP A 131 10.06 -1.51 -16.82
CA ASP A 131 10.12 -0.12 -17.28
C ASP A 131 8.77 0.64 -17.39
N ALA A 132 7.77 0.27 -16.60
CA ALA A 132 6.53 1.05 -16.51
C ALA A 132 6.76 2.48 -15.96
N LEU A 133 6.21 3.49 -16.65
CA LEU A 133 6.33 4.95 -16.39
C LEU A 133 6.04 5.36 -14.93
#